data_AF-A0A2V6C265-F1
#
_entry.id   AF-A0A2V6C265-F1
#
_cell.length_a   1.000
_cell.length_b   1.000
_cell.length_c   1.000
_cell.angle_alpha   90.00
_cell.angle_beta   90.00
_cell.angle_gamma   90.00
#
_symmetry.space_group_name_H-M   'P 1'
#
loop_
_entity.id
_entity.type
_entity.pdbx_description
1 polymer ?
#
loop_
_entity_poly.entity_id
_entity_poly.type
_entity_poly.pdbx_seq_one_letter_code
_entity_poly.pdbx_strand_id
1 'polypeptide(L)'
;MGTALPQGKGRCRLRRLQTHDVRDSANYAHVQTFMEVPNYIDYKVAEIFNYRWDIGNHRLWRPRTPGGRWRWLQFDNDVGFGGFAAVAPAWGFNMLAYDLEPNGPWTQYPLNDHNNPTTTYLLRTLMLNDAFKRDFINRFADLLNTIFLPSHLIGRINQMQAVIAPEMAEHSRRWHAPGSVTEWNNNVQVLRDFAMNRPAYARQQIVSYFGLRGTANLSLAVSETNLGSIKINSLSVAAPTNAPWTGVYFKDNPITLAALAKPGYRFAGWQGILGVNTNTMTLLLNGDLALTALFETDPDAAPIPAPFDLSRGDYVLTAWSATEPAGTYPSNMVFLQTAAPDAGLSAEPEAFWTLPYDRTNRSRINGLGDSGFAFLNTSDPQPDGGGYLGAAVLGLKTIDVQNIFVSWRGGTVMTNERIYAIRLQYRVGVTNSFAAVLDANGAPVEYVRNPVVGHSQTLGPVQLPVEVNNQSYVQLRWKYYYLTGASGSRAELRVDDILVSAGVPAFTHAQPWADGSVQFQISGRRERFVRIYFNQQRWFHCPLLPRADAVGARTACPPADGGSITAREGNLRLEVTVKDSPWSMPR
;
A
#
# COMPACT_ATOMS: atom_id res chain seq x y z
N MET A 1 5.62 53.95 18.74
CA MET A 1 4.43 54.30 17.93
C MET A 1 4.46 53.35 16.74
N GLY A 2 3.54 52.44 16.45
CA GLY A 2 2.10 52.44 16.61
C GLY A 2 1.47 52.24 15.23
N THR A 3 1.65 51.08 14.60
CA THR A 3 1.01 50.69 13.33
C THR A 3 0.67 49.19 13.32
N ALA A 4 -0.43 48.86 12.66
CA ALA A 4 -1.37 47.82 13.06
C ALA A 4 -1.10 46.44 12.44
N LEU A 5 -1.09 45.39 13.28
CA LEU A 5 -1.29 44.00 12.85
C LEU A 5 -2.80 43.67 12.81
N PRO A 6 -3.27 42.81 11.89
CA PRO A 6 -4.69 42.42 11.79
C PRO A 6 -5.25 41.92 13.11
N GLN A 7 -6.47 42.35 13.47
CA GLN A 7 -7.10 42.01 14.74
C GLN A 7 -7.65 40.57 14.71
N GLY A 8 -7.15 39.70 15.60
CA GLY A 8 -7.65 38.33 15.76
C GLY A 8 -6.95 37.54 16.87
N LYS A 9 -7.58 36.44 17.32
CA LYS A 9 -7.18 35.52 18.42
C LYS A 9 -5.74 34.96 18.34
N GLY A 10 -5.01 35.19 17.24
CA GLY A 10 -3.58 34.88 17.10
C GLY A 10 -2.65 35.75 17.95
N ARG A 11 -3.00 37.01 18.24
CA ARG A 11 -2.17 37.92 19.08
C ARG A 11 -1.97 37.42 20.50
N CYS A 12 -2.97 36.83 21.15
CA CYS A 12 -2.85 36.39 22.56
C CYS A 12 -1.83 35.25 22.74
N ARG A 13 -1.49 34.49 21.70
CA ARG A 13 -0.67 33.27 21.83
C ARG A 13 0.80 33.50 21.53
N LEU A 14 1.15 34.34 20.54
CA LEU A 14 2.52 34.81 20.32
C LEU A 14 3.02 35.70 21.49
N ARG A 15 2.12 36.41 22.17
CA ARG A 15 2.43 37.19 23.38
C ARG A 15 2.89 36.32 24.56
N ARG A 16 2.52 35.03 24.58
CA ARG A 16 2.98 34.12 25.63
C ARG A 16 4.45 33.76 25.46
N LEU A 17 4.92 33.60 24.23
CA LEU A 17 6.35 33.40 23.92
C LEU A 17 7.21 34.61 24.34
N GLN A 18 6.60 35.80 24.43
CA GLN A 18 7.27 37.01 24.91
C GLN A 18 7.40 37.06 26.44
N THR A 19 6.68 36.19 27.17
CA THR A 19 6.58 36.22 28.64
C THR A 19 6.96 34.89 29.31
N HIS A 20 7.22 33.83 28.53
CA HIS A 20 7.56 32.50 29.01
C HIS A 20 8.73 31.94 28.20
N ASP A 21 9.80 31.51 28.87
CA ASP A 21 11.00 31.00 28.21
C ASP A 21 10.75 29.61 27.61
N VAL A 22 10.92 29.47 26.30
CA VAL A 22 10.76 28.19 25.59
C VAL A 22 11.93 27.23 25.82
N ARG A 23 13.02 27.66 26.47
CA ARG A 23 14.05 26.73 26.96
C ARG A 23 13.48 25.73 27.97
N ASP A 24 12.43 26.12 28.69
CA ASP A 24 11.67 25.23 29.56
C ASP A 24 10.83 24.25 28.71
N SER A 25 10.96 22.95 29.01
CA SER A 25 10.29 21.88 28.26
C SER A 25 8.76 21.91 28.40
N ALA A 26 8.21 22.38 29.52
CA ALA A 26 6.77 22.52 29.72
C ALA A 26 6.21 23.68 28.87
N ASN A 27 6.97 24.79 28.78
CA ASN A 27 6.60 25.90 27.91
C ASN A 27 6.64 25.46 26.43
N TYR A 28 7.68 24.73 26.02
CA TYR A 28 7.77 24.19 24.66
C TYR A 28 6.68 23.15 24.36
N ALA A 29 6.36 22.24 25.30
CA ALA A 29 5.25 21.30 25.15
C ALA A 29 3.92 22.02 24.97
N HIS A 30 3.72 23.13 25.68
CA HIS A 30 2.55 23.98 25.46
C HIS A 30 2.54 24.59 24.05
N VAL A 31 3.70 24.95 23.47
CA VAL A 31 3.80 25.38 22.07
C VAL A 31 3.18 24.37 21.10
N GLN A 32 3.52 23.10 21.31
CA GLN A 32 3.06 22.01 20.46
C GLN A 32 1.53 21.79 20.51
N THR A 33 0.83 22.34 21.51
CA THR A 33 -0.64 22.25 21.61
C THR A 33 -1.37 23.19 20.65
N PHE A 34 -0.73 24.26 20.17
CA PHE A 34 -1.36 25.26 19.33
C PHE A 34 -0.81 25.33 17.91
N MET A 35 0.36 24.76 17.65
CA MET A 35 0.95 24.67 16.32
C MET A 35 1.52 23.29 16.05
N GLU A 36 1.51 22.90 14.78
CA GLU A 36 2.17 21.68 14.33
C GLU A 36 3.65 21.98 14.07
N VAL A 37 4.48 21.79 15.10
CA VAL A 37 5.91 22.10 15.04
C VAL A 37 6.62 21.41 13.87
N PRO A 38 6.40 20.11 13.56
CA PRO A 38 7.02 19.47 12.40
C PRO A 38 6.69 20.17 11.07
N ASN A 39 5.44 20.59 10.88
CA ASN A 39 5.05 21.35 9.69
C ASN A 39 5.73 22.73 9.63
N TYR A 40 5.89 23.40 10.76
CA TYR A 40 6.61 24.67 10.80
C TYR A 40 8.11 24.51 10.49
N ILE A 41 8.73 23.43 10.98
CA ILE A 41 10.11 23.08 10.62
C ILE A 41 10.21 22.85 9.11
N ASP A 42 9.32 22.04 8.52
CA ASP A 42 9.29 21.80 7.07
C ASP A 42 9.16 23.10 6.28
N TYR A 43 8.24 23.96 6.71
CA TYR A 43 8.03 25.27 6.13
C TYR A 43 9.32 26.09 6.12
N LYS A 44 9.96 26.26 7.29
CA LYS A 44 11.16 27.10 7.42
C LYS A 44 12.39 26.50 6.75
N VAL A 45 12.59 25.20 6.82
CA VAL A 45 13.67 24.52 6.10
C VAL A 45 13.52 24.73 4.59
N ALA A 46 12.30 24.63 4.05
CA ALA A 46 12.05 24.88 2.63
C ALA A 46 12.29 26.34 2.25
N GLU A 47 11.84 27.32 3.04
CA GLU A 47 12.11 28.75 2.77
C GLU A 47 13.62 29.04 2.74
N ILE A 48 14.34 28.55 3.74
CA ILE A 48 15.79 28.75 3.86
C ILE A 48 16.53 28.05 2.72
N PHE A 49 16.15 26.81 2.39
CA PHE A 49 16.80 26.08 1.28
C PHE A 49 16.57 26.79 -0.06
N ASN A 50 15.33 27.21 -0.35
CA ASN A 50 14.92 27.75 -1.64
C ASN A 50 15.39 29.18 -1.92
N TYR A 51 16.13 29.84 -1.01
CA TYR A 51 16.46 31.27 -1.14
C TYR A 51 15.20 32.16 -1.06
N ARG A 52 14.33 31.95 -0.07
CA ARG A 52 13.12 32.78 0.04
C ARG A 52 13.37 34.06 0.83
N TRP A 53 13.92 35.08 0.17
CA TRP A 53 14.24 36.36 0.83
C TRP A 53 13.00 37.17 1.24
N ASP A 54 11.87 37.00 0.55
CA ASP A 54 10.57 37.57 0.94
C ASP A 54 9.90 36.75 2.04
N ILE A 55 10.52 36.79 3.22
CA ILE A 55 10.04 36.08 4.41
C ILE A 55 8.76 36.67 4.99
N GLY A 56 8.21 37.78 4.45
CA GLY A 56 6.97 38.37 4.94
C GLY A 56 5.70 37.67 4.45
N ASN A 57 5.79 36.94 3.33
CA ASN A 57 4.66 36.36 2.62
C ASN A 57 4.16 35.04 3.24
N HIS A 58 3.77 35.08 4.51
CA HIS A 58 3.28 33.92 5.23
C HIS A 58 1.80 33.63 4.94
N ARG A 59 1.44 32.35 4.80
CA ARG A 59 0.05 31.88 4.84
C ARG A 59 -0.07 30.78 5.90
N LEU A 60 -1.12 30.87 6.71
CA LEU A 60 -1.36 29.95 7.82
C LEU A 60 -2.81 29.50 7.83
N TRP A 61 -3.03 28.25 8.23
CA TRP A 61 -4.37 27.71 8.40
C TRP A 61 -4.42 26.77 9.60
N ARG A 62 -5.64 26.46 10.04
CA ARG A 62 -5.90 25.39 11.00
C ARG A 62 -7.29 24.80 10.78
N PRO A 63 -7.52 23.52 11.09
CA PRO A 63 -8.86 22.97 11.18
C PRO A 63 -9.72 23.76 12.18
N ARG A 64 -11.01 23.94 11.87
CA ARG A 64 -11.98 24.58 12.78
C ARG A 64 -12.57 23.59 13.78
N THR A 65 -11.73 22.74 14.37
CA THR A 65 -12.11 21.74 15.37
C THR A 65 -11.53 22.10 16.75
N PRO A 66 -12.12 21.61 17.86
CA PRO A 66 -11.45 21.60 19.15
C PRO A 66 -10.06 20.94 19.02
N GLY A 67 -9.01 21.59 19.52
CA GLY A 67 -7.63 21.11 19.38
C GLY A 67 -6.96 21.36 18.02
N GLY A 68 -7.62 22.03 17.06
CA GLY A 68 -7.02 22.40 15.77
C GLY A 68 -5.74 23.24 15.92
N ARG A 69 -4.62 22.72 15.41
CA ARG A 69 -3.29 23.33 15.44
C ARG A 69 -2.98 24.12 14.17
N TRP A 70 -2.24 25.21 14.33
CA TRP A 70 -1.77 26.03 13.20
C TRP A 70 -0.72 25.30 12.36
N ARG A 71 -0.85 25.49 11.05
CA ARG A 71 0.05 25.02 10.00
C ARG A 71 0.39 26.15 9.04
N TRP A 72 1.57 26.10 8.47
CA TRP A 72 2.10 27.06 7.49
C TRP A 72 2.05 26.46 6.09
N LEU A 73 1.89 27.34 5.11
CA LEU A 73 1.84 27.02 3.69
C LEU A 73 2.88 27.84 2.96
N GLN A 74 3.61 27.20 2.05
CA GLN A 74 4.40 27.92 1.05
C GLN A 74 3.45 28.71 0.15
N PHE A 75 3.80 29.97 -0.11
CA PHE A 75 3.06 30.91 -0.95
C PHE A 75 4.08 31.85 -1.60
N ASP A 76 3.89 32.28 -2.84
CA ASP A 76 4.79 33.22 -3.54
C ASP A 76 6.28 32.79 -3.50
N ASN A 77 6.66 31.87 -4.40
CA ASN A 77 7.99 31.26 -4.42
C ASN A 77 8.79 31.58 -5.70
N ASP A 78 8.30 32.52 -6.50
CA ASP A 78 8.88 32.98 -7.76
C ASP A 78 10.27 33.64 -7.61
N VAL A 79 10.58 34.17 -6.42
CA VAL A 79 11.92 34.69 -6.07
C VAL A 79 12.95 33.60 -5.74
N GLY A 80 12.50 32.35 -5.53
CA GLY A 80 13.36 31.25 -5.12
C GLY A 80 14.37 30.86 -6.20
N PHE A 81 15.35 30.03 -5.82
CA PHE A 81 16.33 29.42 -6.74
C PHE A 81 17.19 30.42 -7.53
N GLY A 82 17.31 31.67 -7.07
CA GLY A 82 18.03 32.72 -7.78
C GLY A 82 17.15 33.50 -8.77
N GLY A 83 15.87 33.68 -8.44
CA GLY A 83 14.95 34.56 -9.15
C GLY A 83 15.35 36.04 -9.07
N PHE A 84 14.43 36.93 -9.41
CA PHE A 84 14.71 38.37 -9.44
C PHE A 84 15.21 38.88 -8.08
N ALA A 85 16.10 39.87 -8.11
CA ALA A 85 16.73 40.49 -6.94
C ALA A 85 17.55 39.55 -6.03
N ALA A 86 17.82 38.32 -6.46
CA ALA A 86 18.69 37.43 -5.71
C ALA A 86 20.15 37.91 -5.70
N VAL A 87 20.77 37.86 -4.52
CA VAL A 87 22.20 38.13 -4.34
C VAL A 87 22.99 36.98 -4.97
N ALA A 88 23.75 37.28 -6.02
CA ALA A 88 24.55 36.29 -6.73
C ALA A 88 25.87 35.96 -5.99
N PRO A 89 26.29 34.68 -5.96
CA PRO A 89 25.53 33.52 -6.39
C PRO A 89 24.43 33.13 -5.37
N ALA A 90 23.20 32.95 -5.85
CA ALA A 90 22.04 32.71 -4.98
C ALA A 90 22.18 31.46 -4.10
N TRP A 91 22.80 30.39 -4.62
CA TRP A 91 23.03 29.17 -3.84
C TRP A 91 23.96 29.37 -2.65
N GLY A 92 24.81 30.40 -2.67
CA GLY A 92 25.81 30.70 -1.65
C GLY A 92 25.34 31.63 -0.53
N PHE A 93 24.18 32.27 -0.67
CA PHE A 93 23.68 33.19 0.35
C PHE A 93 23.20 32.45 1.60
N ASN A 94 23.49 33.03 2.77
CA ASN A 94 23.19 32.42 4.05
C ASN A 94 21.80 32.80 4.55
N MET A 95 20.78 32.21 3.94
CA MET A 95 19.38 32.38 4.37
C MET A 95 19.15 31.98 5.82
N LEU A 96 19.90 31.01 6.36
CA LEU A 96 19.76 30.60 7.76
C LEU A 96 20.16 31.73 8.71
N ALA A 97 21.31 32.35 8.47
CA ALA A 97 21.76 33.50 9.24
C ALA A 97 20.82 34.70 9.06
N TYR A 98 20.33 34.91 7.83
CA TYR A 98 19.34 35.94 7.53
C TYR A 98 18.06 35.73 8.35
N ASP A 99 17.42 34.55 8.30
CA ASP A 99 16.17 34.25 9.03
C ASP A 99 16.31 34.30 10.56
N LEU A 100 17.54 34.20 11.08
CA LEU A 100 17.82 34.21 12.51
C LEU A 100 18.43 35.53 13.01
N GLU A 101 18.70 36.49 12.14
CA GLU A 101 19.23 37.80 12.50
C GLU A 101 18.25 38.56 13.42
N PRO A 102 18.63 38.88 14.67
CA PRO A 102 17.71 39.52 15.61
C PRO A 102 17.42 41.00 15.32
N ASN A 103 18.32 41.71 14.64
CA ASN A 103 18.21 43.17 14.50
C ASN A 103 17.52 43.63 13.22
N GLY A 104 17.63 42.88 12.12
CA GLY A 104 16.95 43.14 10.84
C GLY A 104 17.18 44.54 10.20
N PRO A 105 16.93 44.69 8.89
CA PRO A 105 17.45 43.85 7.83
C PRO A 105 18.96 44.09 7.61
N TRP A 106 19.57 43.24 6.80
CA TRP A 106 20.89 43.51 6.23
C TRP A 106 20.74 44.65 5.22
N THR A 107 20.88 45.90 5.69
CA THR A 107 20.66 47.14 4.91
C THR A 107 21.55 47.28 3.68
N GLN A 108 22.47 46.34 3.45
CA GLN A 108 23.31 46.28 2.26
C GLN A 108 22.58 45.81 0.99
N TYR A 109 21.33 45.32 1.08
CA TYR A 109 20.54 44.86 -0.08
C TYR A 109 19.19 45.59 -0.17
N PRO A 110 19.01 46.54 -1.11
CA PRO A 110 17.88 47.47 -1.13
C PRO A 110 16.51 46.86 -1.43
N LEU A 111 16.42 45.57 -1.79
CA LEU A 111 15.15 44.85 -2.00
C LEU A 111 14.92 43.71 -0.98
N ASN A 112 15.86 43.46 -0.05
CA ASN A 112 15.78 42.37 0.94
C ASN A 112 15.56 42.91 2.36
N ASP A 113 14.68 43.90 2.53
CA ASP A 113 14.36 44.51 3.83
C ASP A 113 13.24 43.77 4.60
N HIS A 114 12.74 42.66 4.04
CA HIS A 114 11.65 41.84 4.58
C HIS A 114 12.01 41.11 5.88
N ASN A 115 13.30 41.03 6.20
CA ASN A 115 13.80 40.54 7.47
C ASN A 115 13.69 41.57 8.58
N ASN A 116 12.48 41.70 9.13
CA ASN A 116 12.24 42.49 10.32
C ASN A 116 12.08 41.59 11.56
N PRO A 117 12.38 42.12 12.77
CA PRO A 117 12.32 41.35 14.01
C PRO A 117 10.95 40.69 14.28
N THR A 118 9.85 41.26 13.80
CA THR A 118 8.51 40.68 14.03
C THR A 118 8.32 39.41 13.19
N THR A 119 8.75 39.42 11.93
CA THR A 119 8.60 38.28 11.01
C THR A 119 9.44 37.08 11.44
N THR A 120 10.68 37.29 11.89
CA THR A 120 11.60 36.21 12.30
C THR A 120 11.42 35.77 13.75
N TYR A 121 10.64 36.51 14.55
CA TYR A 121 10.50 36.29 16.00
C TYR A 121 10.21 34.84 16.38
N LEU A 122 9.27 34.19 15.69
CA LEU A 122 8.86 32.82 16.02
C LEU A 122 10.01 31.83 15.83
N LEU A 123 10.70 31.87 14.69
CA LEU A 123 11.83 30.98 14.44
C LEU A 123 12.96 31.22 15.46
N ARG A 124 13.35 32.50 15.65
CA ARG A 124 14.42 32.87 16.59
C ARG A 124 14.10 32.41 18.01
N THR A 125 12.86 32.56 18.44
CA THR A 125 12.42 32.12 19.77
C THR A 125 12.48 30.61 19.89
N LEU A 126 11.88 29.86 18.96
CA LEU A 126 11.87 28.39 19.01
C LEU A 126 13.28 27.80 18.92
N MET A 127 14.19 28.44 18.20
CA MET A 127 15.59 28.03 18.09
C MET A 127 16.36 28.07 19.43
N LEU A 128 15.84 28.75 20.45
CA LEU A 128 16.40 28.73 21.80
C LEU A 128 16.18 27.39 22.52
N ASN A 129 15.17 26.61 22.11
CA ASN A 129 14.88 25.30 22.68
C ASN A 129 15.73 24.21 21.99
N ASP A 130 16.46 23.42 22.78
CA ASP A 130 17.39 22.42 22.23
C ASP A 130 16.69 21.27 21.50
N ALA A 131 15.45 20.91 21.88
CA ALA A 131 14.68 19.91 21.15
C ALA A 131 14.25 20.45 19.77
N PHE A 132 13.72 21.67 19.71
CA PHE A 132 13.38 22.31 18.43
C PHE A 132 14.61 22.46 17.53
N LYS A 133 15.73 22.95 18.08
CA LYS A 133 16.99 23.15 17.35
C LYS A 133 17.50 21.83 16.77
N ARG A 134 17.57 20.77 17.57
CA ARG A 134 17.97 19.43 17.13
C ARG A 134 17.07 18.92 16.02
N ASP A 135 15.75 19.01 16.21
CA ASP A 135 14.76 18.50 15.24
C ASP A 135 14.79 19.30 13.93
N PHE A 136 15.04 20.62 14.01
CA PHE A 136 15.24 21.48 12.85
C PHE A 136 16.48 21.08 12.05
N ILE A 137 17.63 20.92 12.72
CA ILE A 137 18.89 20.49 12.08
C ILE A 137 18.74 19.09 11.45
N ASN A 138 18.13 18.15 12.18
CA ASN A 138 17.87 16.80 11.68
C ASN A 138 16.94 16.81 10.49
N ARG A 139 15.84 17.57 10.54
CA ARG A 139 14.91 17.64 9.42
C ARG A 139 15.55 18.28 8.18
N PHE A 140 16.42 19.27 8.36
CA PHE A 140 17.21 19.82 7.26
C PHE A 140 18.11 18.75 6.64
N ALA A 141 18.82 17.96 7.46
CA ALA A 141 19.64 16.83 6.98
C ALA A 141 18.79 15.77 6.25
N ASP A 142 17.63 15.42 6.80
CA ASP A 142 16.69 14.46 6.21
C ASP A 142 16.29 14.89 4.78
N LEU A 143 15.93 16.16 4.58
CA LEU A 143 15.57 16.69 3.25
C LEU A 143 16.78 16.79 2.31
N LEU A 144 17.97 17.13 2.82
CA LEU A 144 19.24 17.15 2.07
C LEU A 144 19.73 15.76 1.63
N ASN A 145 19.22 14.69 2.24
CA ASN A 145 19.46 13.30 1.85
C ASN A 145 18.30 12.71 1.02
N THR A 146 17.27 13.50 0.72
CA THR A 146 16.08 13.04 -0.03
C THR A 146 15.66 14.05 -1.09
N ILE A 147 14.66 14.89 -0.82
CA ILE A 147 14.00 15.73 -1.83
C ILE A 147 14.90 16.88 -2.34
N PHE A 148 15.92 17.26 -1.58
CA PHE A 148 16.90 18.29 -1.95
C PHE A 148 18.18 17.71 -2.57
N LEU A 149 18.21 16.41 -2.90
CA LEU A 149 19.30 15.85 -3.68
C LEU A 149 19.34 16.52 -5.07
N PRO A 150 20.54 16.85 -5.59
CA PRO A 150 20.68 17.43 -6.93
C PRO A 150 19.97 16.61 -8.02
N SER A 151 20.12 15.29 -7.99
CA SER A 151 19.46 14.39 -8.93
C SER A 151 17.94 14.48 -8.89
N HIS A 152 17.36 14.54 -7.69
CA HIS A 152 15.91 14.69 -7.52
C HIS A 152 15.43 16.06 -8.02
N LEU A 153 16.06 17.15 -7.57
CA LEU A 153 15.69 18.51 -7.95
C LEU A 153 15.83 18.75 -9.47
N ILE A 154 16.97 18.39 -10.06
CA ILE A 154 17.20 18.52 -11.50
C ILE A 154 16.23 17.65 -12.30
N GLY A 155 15.93 16.44 -11.81
CA GLY A 155 14.90 15.58 -12.40
C GLY A 155 13.52 16.26 -12.45
N ARG A 156 13.11 16.93 -11.36
CA ARG A 156 11.85 17.69 -11.32
C ARG A 156 11.87 18.91 -12.23
N ILE A 157 12.97 19.65 -12.28
CA ILE A 157 13.15 20.79 -13.20
C ILE A 157 13.00 20.34 -14.65
N ASN A 158 13.65 19.23 -15.03
CA ASN A 158 13.58 18.70 -16.39
C ASN A 158 12.15 18.23 -16.74
N GLN A 159 11.44 17.59 -15.80
CA GLN A 159 10.03 17.21 -15.99
C GLN A 159 9.15 18.43 -16.24
N MET A 160 9.31 19.50 -15.44
CA MET A 160 8.54 20.74 -15.62
C MET A 160 8.89 21.44 -16.93
N GLN A 161 10.17 21.53 -17.28
CA GLN A 161 10.61 22.11 -18.55
C GLN A 161 9.99 21.37 -19.73
N ALA A 162 9.99 20.03 -19.73
CA ALA A 162 9.46 19.23 -20.83
C ALA A 162 7.96 19.49 -21.09
N VAL A 163 7.18 19.74 -20.04
CA VAL A 163 5.75 20.07 -20.16
C VAL A 163 5.55 21.47 -20.75
N ILE A 164 6.38 22.43 -20.37
CA ILE A 164 6.22 23.84 -20.73
C ILE A 164 6.86 24.17 -22.10
N ALA A 165 7.94 23.47 -22.48
CA ALA A 165 8.77 23.78 -23.65
C ALA A 165 8.01 23.97 -24.97
N PRO A 166 7.01 23.13 -25.33
CA PRO A 166 6.30 23.28 -26.60
C PRO A 166 5.60 24.63 -26.76
N GLU A 167 5.17 25.24 -25.65
CA GLU A 167 4.42 26.51 -25.65
C GLU A 167 5.33 27.73 -25.67
N MET A 168 6.62 27.57 -25.34
CA MET A 168 7.49 28.73 -25.06
C MET A 168 7.84 29.56 -26.28
N ALA A 169 7.85 28.95 -27.48
CA ALA A 169 8.09 29.69 -28.72
C ALA A 169 6.95 30.69 -28.99
N GLU A 170 5.70 30.23 -28.91
CA GLU A 170 4.52 31.08 -29.07
C GLU A 170 4.37 32.07 -27.93
N HIS A 171 4.62 31.64 -26.69
CA HIS A 171 4.58 32.51 -25.51
C HIS A 171 5.55 33.69 -25.65
N SER A 172 6.81 33.42 -26.04
CA SER A 172 7.83 34.45 -26.24
C SER A 172 7.46 35.40 -27.39
N ARG A 173 6.89 34.86 -28.49
CA ARG A 173 6.43 35.67 -29.63
C ARG A 173 5.30 36.62 -29.25
N ARG A 174 4.38 36.17 -28.40
CA ARG A 174 3.18 36.93 -28.02
C ARG A 174 3.44 37.95 -26.91
N TRP A 175 4.20 37.56 -25.89
CA TRP A 175 4.35 38.34 -24.67
C TRP A 175 5.71 39.02 -24.53
N HIS A 176 6.71 38.62 -25.33
CA HIS A 176 8.07 39.14 -25.29
C HIS A 176 8.75 38.99 -23.91
N ALA A 177 8.26 38.07 -23.09
CA ALA A 177 8.76 37.75 -21.75
C ALA A 177 8.58 36.24 -21.51
N PRO A 178 9.64 35.41 -21.53
CA PRO A 178 11.02 35.77 -21.87
C PRO A 178 11.14 36.26 -23.32
N GLY A 179 12.18 37.03 -23.63
CA GLY A 179 12.40 37.61 -24.95
C GLY A 179 12.72 36.56 -26.02
N SER A 180 13.14 35.35 -25.63
CA SER A 180 13.34 34.22 -26.52
C SER A 180 13.29 32.87 -25.78
N VAL A 181 13.14 31.79 -26.54
CA VAL A 181 13.31 30.41 -26.03
C VAL A 181 14.72 30.18 -25.49
N THR A 182 15.74 30.83 -26.07
CA THR A 182 17.12 30.77 -25.56
C THR A 182 17.24 31.41 -24.18
N GLU A 183 16.65 32.59 -23.98
CA GLU A 183 16.62 33.25 -22.67
C GLU A 183 15.88 32.40 -21.64
N TRP A 184 14.74 31.81 -22.01
CA TRP A 184 14.03 30.86 -21.16
C TRP A 184 14.92 29.68 -20.75
N ASN A 185 15.62 29.05 -21.70
CA ASN A 185 16.52 27.93 -21.43
C ASN A 185 17.68 28.33 -20.50
N ASN A 186 18.20 29.55 -20.64
CA ASN A 186 19.20 30.09 -19.71
C ASN A 186 18.64 30.23 -18.30
N ASN A 187 17.40 30.72 -18.14
CA ASN A 187 16.74 30.79 -16.84
C ASN A 187 16.51 29.39 -16.23
N VAL A 188 16.13 28.40 -17.04
CA VAL A 188 16.04 27.00 -16.58
C VAL A 188 17.41 26.48 -16.12
N GLN A 189 18.49 26.89 -16.79
CA GLN A 189 19.85 26.51 -16.38
C GLN A 189 20.22 27.09 -15.01
N VAL A 190 19.83 28.33 -14.69
CA VAL A 190 20.02 28.91 -13.34
C VAL A 190 19.39 28.04 -12.25
N LEU A 191 18.19 27.49 -12.49
CA LEU A 191 17.53 26.58 -11.55
C LEU A 191 18.35 25.30 -11.33
N ARG A 192 18.94 24.75 -12.39
CA ARG A 192 19.81 23.56 -12.30
C ARG A 192 21.10 23.85 -11.56
N ASP A 193 21.72 24.99 -11.82
CA ASP A 193 22.95 25.41 -11.15
C ASP A 193 22.69 25.62 -9.65
N PHE A 194 21.55 26.22 -9.29
CA PHE A 194 21.12 26.31 -7.90
C PHE A 194 20.92 24.92 -7.28
N ALA A 195 20.15 24.05 -7.93
CA ALA A 195 19.88 22.69 -7.44
C ALA A 195 21.15 21.85 -7.24
N MET A 196 22.15 22.04 -8.11
CA MET A 196 23.44 21.36 -8.04
C MET A 196 24.29 21.85 -6.86
N ASN A 197 24.35 23.17 -6.64
CA ASN A 197 25.28 23.78 -5.69
C ASN A 197 24.68 23.93 -4.27
N ARG A 198 23.40 24.29 -4.16
CA ARG A 198 22.76 24.68 -2.88
C ARG A 198 22.91 23.64 -1.77
N PRO A 199 22.79 22.32 -1.99
CA PRO A 199 22.88 21.34 -0.90
C PRO A 199 24.22 21.34 -0.15
N ALA A 200 25.33 21.59 -0.84
CA ALA A 200 26.65 21.65 -0.20
C ALA A 200 26.81 22.92 0.65
N TYR A 201 26.40 24.07 0.10
CA TYR A 201 26.43 25.35 0.82
C TYR A 201 25.48 25.35 2.03
N ALA A 202 24.28 24.77 1.90
CA ALA A 202 23.35 24.67 3.02
C ALA A 202 23.95 23.87 4.18
N ARG A 203 24.62 22.74 3.91
CA ARG A 203 25.33 21.97 4.96
C ARG A 203 26.42 22.82 5.63
N GLN A 204 27.26 23.49 4.84
CA GLN A 204 28.34 24.33 5.38
C GLN A 204 27.80 25.49 6.24
N GLN A 205 26.72 26.14 5.81
CA GLN A 205 26.07 27.23 6.53
C GLN A 205 25.46 26.76 7.86
N ILE A 206 24.83 25.58 7.88
CA ILE A 206 24.31 24.96 9.12
C ILE A 206 25.47 24.65 10.08
N VAL A 207 26.54 24.02 9.58
CA VAL A 207 27.75 23.72 10.37
C VAL A 207 28.31 24.99 11.00
N SER A 208 28.52 26.03 10.18
CA SER A 208 29.09 27.31 10.61
C SER A 208 28.19 28.03 11.62
N TYR A 209 26.89 28.15 11.32
CA TYR A 209 25.95 28.90 12.15
C TYR A 209 25.74 28.29 13.54
N PHE A 210 25.65 26.96 13.61
CA PHE A 210 25.43 26.25 14.88
C PHE A 210 26.73 25.81 15.58
N GLY A 211 27.90 26.10 15.01
CA GLY A 211 29.20 25.74 15.61
C GLY A 211 29.43 24.23 15.69
N LEU A 212 28.93 23.46 14.73
CA LEU A 212 29.08 22.01 14.68
C LEU A 212 30.48 21.62 14.17
N ARG A 213 31.04 20.48 14.59
CA ARG A 213 32.37 20.04 14.11
C ARG A 213 32.41 19.58 12.64
N GLY A 214 31.31 19.69 11.91
CA GLY A 214 31.20 19.29 10.51
C GLY A 214 30.11 18.24 10.28
N THR A 215 30.31 17.40 9.27
CA THR A 215 29.38 16.33 8.89
C THR A 215 30.03 14.95 8.96
N ALA A 216 29.22 13.90 9.02
CA ALA A 216 29.61 12.51 8.96
C ALA A 216 28.72 11.75 7.97
N ASN A 217 29.30 10.76 7.29
CA ASN A 217 28.55 9.81 6.47
C ASN A 217 27.96 8.72 7.35
N LEU A 218 26.68 8.44 7.15
CA LEU A 218 25.99 7.32 7.78
C LEU A 218 25.57 6.33 6.70
N SER A 219 25.98 5.08 6.86
CA SER A 219 25.61 3.95 6.02
C SER A 219 24.69 3.02 6.82
N LEU A 220 23.49 2.75 6.31
CA LEU A 220 22.47 1.93 6.96
C LEU A 220 22.11 0.74 6.08
N ALA A 221 22.24 -0.46 6.63
CA ALA A 221 21.82 -1.72 6.03
C ALA A 221 20.82 -2.46 6.94
N VAL A 222 20.12 -3.45 6.39
CA VAL A 222 19.39 -4.45 7.18
C VAL A 222 19.97 -5.83 6.86
N SER A 223 19.89 -6.77 7.81
CA SER A 223 20.35 -8.15 7.60
C SER A 223 19.62 -8.80 6.44
N GLU A 224 18.29 -8.59 6.36
CA GLU A 224 17.52 -8.92 5.17
C GLU A 224 16.32 -8.00 4.93
N THR A 225 16.21 -7.52 3.69
CA THR A 225 15.23 -6.51 3.25
C THR A 225 13.77 -6.93 3.48
N ASN A 226 13.54 -8.24 3.58
CA ASN A 226 12.21 -8.83 3.79
C ASN A 226 11.82 -8.99 5.26
N LEU A 227 12.73 -8.75 6.21
CA LEU A 227 12.49 -8.99 7.64
C LEU A 227 12.23 -7.69 8.41
N GLY A 228 12.64 -6.54 7.87
CA GLY A 228 12.50 -5.27 8.57
C GLY A 228 12.88 -4.05 7.73
N SER A 229 12.91 -2.90 8.37
CA SER A 229 13.33 -1.61 7.81
C SER A 229 13.95 -0.75 8.91
N ILE A 230 14.60 0.35 8.51
CA ILE A 230 15.14 1.33 9.45
C ILE A 230 14.41 2.66 9.27
N LYS A 231 14.11 3.32 10.38
CA LYS A 231 13.73 4.72 10.43
C LYS A 231 14.88 5.54 11.01
N ILE A 232 15.26 6.61 10.34
CA ILE A 232 16.20 7.62 10.83
C ILE A 232 15.48 8.96 10.93
N ASN A 233 15.41 9.52 12.12
CA ASN A 233 14.68 10.75 12.42
C ASN A 233 13.25 10.69 11.85
N SER A 234 12.97 11.46 10.79
CA SER A 234 11.68 11.48 10.10
C SER A 234 11.62 10.58 8.85
N LEU A 235 12.75 10.04 8.39
CA LEU A 235 12.85 9.22 7.18
C LEU A 235 12.68 7.74 7.48
N SER A 236 11.86 7.06 6.67
CA SER A 236 11.92 5.61 6.53
C SER A 236 12.88 5.27 5.40
N VAL A 237 13.96 4.55 5.68
CA VAL A 237 14.95 4.18 4.67
C VAL A 237 14.65 2.80 4.10
N ALA A 238 14.56 2.72 2.78
CA ALA A 238 14.63 1.46 2.06
C ALA A 238 16.10 1.06 1.97
N ALA A 239 16.63 0.45 3.03
CA ALA A 239 18.00 -0.03 3.10
C ALA A 239 18.06 -1.50 2.65
N PRO A 240 18.39 -1.82 1.39
CA PRO A 240 18.51 -3.20 0.93
C PRO A 240 19.82 -3.85 1.41
N THR A 241 19.86 -5.18 1.43
CA THR A 241 21.03 -5.96 1.87
C THR A 241 22.32 -5.64 1.06
N ASN A 242 22.19 -5.40 -0.25
CA ASN A 242 23.34 -5.28 -1.16
C ASN A 242 23.77 -3.83 -1.49
N ALA A 243 23.00 -2.84 -1.06
CA ALA A 243 23.26 -1.43 -1.37
C ALA A 243 22.80 -0.57 -0.18
N PRO A 244 23.64 -0.43 0.87
CA PRO A 244 23.23 0.28 2.06
C PRO A 244 22.76 1.70 1.70
N TRP A 245 21.71 2.15 2.38
CA TRP A 245 21.31 3.53 2.29
C TRP A 245 22.42 4.41 2.86
N THR A 246 22.82 5.46 2.15
CA THR A 246 23.83 6.40 2.62
C THR A 246 23.25 7.80 2.73
N GLY A 247 23.66 8.52 3.78
CA GLY A 247 23.26 9.90 4.00
C GLY A 247 24.30 10.67 4.81
N VAL A 248 24.26 11.99 4.69
CA VAL A 248 25.17 12.90 5.38
C VAL A 248 24.42 13.58 6.51
N TYR A 249 24.92 13.46 7.74
CA TYR A 249 24.36 14.09 8.93
C TYR A 249 25.40 14.96 9.63
N PHE A 250 24.94 15.83 10.52
CA PHE A 250 25.81 16.75 11.23
C PHE A 250 26.41 16.11 12.48
N LYS A 251 27.71 16.34 12.69
CA LYS A 251 28.37 16.01 13.96
C LYS A 251 27.78 16.87 15.07
N ASP A 252 27.83 16.39 16.31
CA ASP A 252 27.32 17.08 17.51
C ASP A 252 25.80 17.32 17.56
N ASN A 253 25.05 16.92 16.52
CA ASN A 253 23.59 16.89 16.55
C ASN A 253 23.10 15.44 16.65
N PRO A 254 22.48 15.01 17.76
CA PRO A 254 22.09 13.63 17.92
C PRO A 254 20.97 13.23 16.94
N ILE A 255 21.12 12.07 16.31
CA ILE A 255 20.12 11.45 15.43
C ILE A 255 19.42 10.29 16.15
N THR A 256 18.20 9.98 15.75
CA THR A 256 17.46 8.83 16.27
C THR A 256 17.28 7.77 15.20
N LEU A 257 17.64 6.53 15.52
CA LEU A 257 17.40 5.36 14.67
C LEU A 257 16.37 4.44 15.32
N ALA A 258 15.52 3.82 14.52
CA ALA A 258 14.63 2.75 14.93
C ALA A 258 14.64 1.62 13.91
N ALA A 259 14.94 0.40 14.36
CA ALA A 259 14.76 -0.83 13.60
C ALA A 259 13.30 -1.28 13.73
N LEU A 260 12.60 -1.36 12.60
CA LEU A 260 11.19 -1.70 12.51
C LEU A 260 11.07 -3.08 11.86
N ALA A 261 10.84 -4.10 12.69
CA ALA A 261 10.63 -5.46 12.20
C ALA A 261 9.30 -5.55 11.43
N LYS A 262 9.30 -6.33 10.34
CA LYS A 262 8.07 -6.69 9.64
C LYS A 262 7.33 -7.77 10.44
N PRO A 263 6.01 -7.95 10.22
CA PRO A 263 5.25 -8.97 10.92
C PRO A 263 5.83 -10.38 10.74
N GLY A 264 5.90 -11.17 11.83
CA GLY A 264 6.56 -12.49 11.86
C GLY A 264 8.05 -12.45 12.23
N TYR A 265 8.62 -11.26 12.40
CA TYR A 265 10.03 -11.05 12.72
C TYR A 265 10.18 -10.16 13.94
N ARG A 266 11.34 -10.24 14.57
CA ARG A 266 11.75 -9.37 15.66
C ARG A 266 13.14 -8.79 15.41
N PHE A 267 13.41 -7.68 16.08
CA PHE A 267 14.73 -7.07 16.09
C PHE A 267 15.70 -7.95 16.90
N ALA A 268 16.83 -8.32 16.29
CA ALA A 268 17.85 -9.20 16.87
C ALA A 268 19.08 -8.43 17.40
N GLY A 269 19.29 -7.18 16.95
CA GLY A 269 20.43 -6.38 17.38
C GLY A 269 20.90 -5.40 16.32
N TRP A 270 21.85 -4.54 16.71
CA TRP A 270 22.57 -3.68 15.77
C TRP A 270 24.00 -4.20 15.59
N GLN A 271 24.44 -4.33 14.34
CA GLN A 271 25.84 -4.54 14.00
C GLN A 271 26.50 -3.19 13.69
N GLY A 272 27.78 -3.03 14.03
CA GLY A 272 28.54 -1.79 13.82
C GLY A 272 28.54 -0.83 15.02
N ILE A 273 27.85 -1.19 16.10
CA ILE A 273 27.86 -0.48 17.38
C ILE A 273 27.78 -1.47 18.54
N LEU A 274 28.58 -1.24 19.59
CA LEU A 274 28.63 -2.11 20.77
C LEU A 274 27.71 -1.57 21.88
N GLY A 275 27.14 -2.48 22.68
CA GLY A 275 26.40 -2.13 23.89
C GLY A 275 24.97 -1.59 23.67
N VAL A 276 24.44 -1.64 22.44
CA VAL A 276 23.07 -1.24 22.12
C VAL A 276 22.21 -2.47 21.84
N ASN A 277 21.24 -2.73 22.70
CA ASN A 277 20.30 -3.86 22.63
C ASN A 277 18.84 -3.44 22.37
N THR A 278 18.57 -2.14 22.30
CA THR A 278 17.24 -1.61 21.99
C THR A 278 17.06 -1.43 20.49
N ASN A 279 15.84 -1.68 19.98
CA ASN A 279 15.51 -1.47 18.58
C ASN A 279 15.55 0.03 18.19
N THR A 280 15.33 0.92 19.16
CA THR A 280 15.45 2.37 19.01
C THR A 280 16.68 2.86 19.76
N MET A 281 17.47 3.75 19.13
CA MET A 281 18.61 4.39 19.76
C MET A 281 18.72 5.86 19.35
N THR A 282 19.32 6.68 20.22
CA THR A 282 19.76 8.02 19.88
C THR A 282 21.28 8.05 19.95
N LEU A 283 21.93 8.55 18.90
CA LEU A 283 23.37 8.52 18.77
C LEU A 283 23.92 9.86 18.31
N LEU A 284 25.10 10.21 18.84
CA LEU A 284 25.87 11.37 18.42
C LEU A 284 26.92 10.92 17.42
N LEU A 285 26.86 11.42 16.19
CA LEU A 285 27.86 11.10 15.17
C LEU A 285 29.14 11.90 15.43
N ASN A 286 30.24 11.19 15.71
CA ASN A 286 31.58 11.78 15.86
C ASN A 286 32.42 11.67 14.58
N GLY A 287 32.05 10.73 13.71
CA GLY A 287 32.69 10.42 12.44
C GLY A 287 31.78 9.51 11.64
N ASP A 288 32.28 9.04 10.50
CA ASP A 288 31.52 8.15 9.63
C ASP A 288 31.16 6.85 10.36
N LEU A 289 29.94 6.37 10.12
CA LEU A 289 29.39 5.21 10.81
C LEU A 289 28.62 4.32 9.84
N ALA A 290 28.82 3.01 9.94
CA ALA A 290 28.05 2.01 9.22
C ALA A 290 27.33 1.12 10.23
N LEU A 291 26.02 0.96 10.08
CA LEU A 291 25.18 0.12 10.94
C LEU A 291 24.33 -0.83 10.11
N THR A 292 24.17 -2.04 10.62
CA THR A 292 23.21 -3.02 10.09
C THR A 292 22.19 -3.35 11.16
N ALA A 293 20.90 -3.13 10.87
CA ALA A 293 19.82 -3.65 11.72
C ALA A 293 19.65 -5.15 11.46
N LEU A 294 19.81 -5.97 12.50
CA LEU A 294 19.62 -7.40 12.42
C LEU A 294 18.18 -7.74 12.80
N PHE A 295 17.55 -8.58 11.98
CA PHE A 295 16.23 -9.13 12.21
C PHE A 295 16.28 -10.64 12.12
N GLU A 296 15.44 -11.30 12.91
CA GLU A 296 15.26 -12.75 12.90
C GLU A 296 13.77 -13.09 12.96
N THR A 297 13.43 -14.31 12.58
CA THR A 297 12.09 -14.86 12.82
C THR A 297 11.74 -14.76 14.30
N ASP A 298 10.57 -14.25 14.61
CA ASP A 298 10.08 -14.22 15.98
C ASP A 298 9.43 -15.59 16.29
N PRO A 299 10.02 -16.43 17.15
CA PRO A 299 9.48 -17.75 17.47
C PRO A 299 8.12 -17.66 18.18
N ASP A 300 7.83 -16.52 18.80
CA ASP A 300 6.60 -16.27 19.54
C ASP A 300 5.57 -15.49 18.70
N ALA A 301 5.92 -15.09 17.48
CA ALA A 301 4.98 -14.41 16.61
C ALA A 301 3.85 -15.34 16.20
N ALA A 302 2.62 -14.90 16.45
CA ALA A 302 1.45 -15.53 15.87
C ALA A 302 1.63 -15.57 14.34
N PRO A 303 1.45 -16.74 13.70
CA PRO A 303 1.63 -16.83 12.27
C PRO A 303 0.59 -15.98 11.57
N ILE A 304 0.97 -15.41 10.43
CA ILE A 304 0.10 -14.52 9.64
C ILE A 304 -0.26 -15.21 8.32
N PRO A 305 -1.55 -15.31 7.98
CA PRO A 305 -2.71 -14.91 8.81
C PRO A 305 -2.89 -15.81 10.04
N ALA A 306 -3.56 -15.29 11.08
CA ALA A 306 -3.94 -16.12 12.22
C ALA A 306 -4.75 -17.34 11.75
N PRO A 307 -4.46 -18.57 12.24
CA PRO A 307 -5.10 -19.77 11.70
C PRO A 307 -6.55 -19.89 12.13
N PHE A 308 -7.41 -20.34 11.21
CA PHE A 308 -8.74 -20.84 11.54
C PHE A 308 -8.61 -22.27 12.07
N ASP A 309 -9.19 -22.56 13.23
CA ASP A 309 -9.14 -23.90 13.84
C ASP A 309 -10.24 -24.79 13.27
N LEU A 310 -9.87 -25.70 12.35
CA LEU A 310 -10.82 -26.58 11.66
C LEU A 310 -11.46 -27.63 12.59
N SER A 311 -10.90 -27.86 13.78
CA SER A 311 -11.57 -28.70 14.79
C SER A 311 -12.86 -28.06 15.31
N ARG A 312 -13.02 -26.74 15.11
CA ARG A 312 -14.18 -25.96 15.56
C ARG A 312 -15.28 -25.84 14.50
N GLY A 313 -15.06 -26.36 13.29
CA GLY A 313 -16.02 -26.34 12.19
C GLY A 313 -15.37 -26.04 10.84
N ASP A 314 -16.20 -25.74 9.85
CA ASP A 314 -15.75 -25.45 8.49
C ASP A 314 -15.33 -23.98 8.34
N TYR A 315 -14.25 -23.74 7.60
CA TYR A 315 -13.90 -22.40 7.15
C TYR A 315 -14.73 -22.04 5.92
N VAL A 316 -15.33 -20.86 5.92
CA VAL A 316 -16.18 -20.37 4.82
C VAL A 316 -15.86 -18.92 4.48
N LEU A 317 -15.67 -18.63 3.19
CA LEU A 317 -15.70 -17.28 2.63
C LEU A 317 -16.77 -17.22 1.52
N THR A 318 -17.87 -16.52 1.80
CA THR A 318 -18.96 -16.30 0.83
C THR A 318 -18.97 -14.91 0.24
N ALA A 319 -18.39 -13.91 0.92
CA ALA A 319 -18.43 -12.53 0.46
C ALA A 319 -17.19 -11.72 0.87
N TRP A 320 -16.86 -10.69 0.08
CA TRP A 320 -15.89 -9.66 0.43
C TRP A 320 -16.33 -8.29 -0.11
N SER A 321 -16.63 -7.33 0.77
CA SER A 321 -17.18 -6.03 0.35
C SER A 321 -16.12 -5.10 -0.24
N ALA A 322 -16.49 -4.32 -1.25
CA ALA A 322 -15.66 -3.23 -1.78
C ALA A 322 -15.39 -2.14 -0.72
N THR A 323 -16.27 -2.01 0.27
CA THR A 323 -16.20 -0.99 1.32
C THR A 323 -15.39 -1.44 2.55
N GLU A 324 -14.77 -2.62 2.51
CA GLU A 324 -13.88 -3.07 3.59
C GLU A 324 -12.73 -2.06 3.77
N PRO A 325 -12.34 -1.74 5.01
CA PRO A 325 -11.29 -0.76 5.24
C PRO A 325 -9.95 -1.19 4.62
N ALA A 326 -9.17 -0.21 4.17
CA ALA A 326 -7.83 -0.47 3.64
C ALA A 326 -6.96 -1.22 4.67
N GLY A 327 -6.32 -2.30 4.23
CA GLY A 327 -5.46 -3.12 5.10
C GLY A 327 -6.19 -4.11 6.02
N THR A 328 -7.51 -4.29 5.86
CA THR A 328 -8.23 -5.44 6.45
C THR A 328 -8.25 -6.60 5.47
N TYR A 329 -8.54 -7.81 5.96
CA TYR A 329 -8.56 -9.03 5.14
C TYR A 329 -9.75 -9.89 5.54
N PRO A 330 -10.18 -10.84 4.67
CA PRO A 330 -11.12 -11.86 5.10
C PRO A 330 -10.60 -12.59 6.33
N SER A 331 -11.51 -13.09 7.17
CA SER A 331 -11.13 -13.76 8.42
C SER A 331 -10.07 -14.83 8.17
N ASN A 332 -9.00 -14.86 8.96
CA ASN A 332 -7.92 -15.84 8.83
C ASN A 332 -7.21 -15.84 7.45
N MET A 333 -7.39 -14.79 6.65
CA MET A 333 -6.72 -14.60 5.38
C MET A 333 -5.85 -13.35 5.35
N VAL A 334 -4.96 -13.27 4.36
CA VAL A 334 -4.25 -12.06 3.93
C VAL A 334 -4.17 -12.01 2.41
N PHE A 335 -4.00 -10.81 1.88
CA PHE A 335 -3.69 -10.60 0.47
C PHE A 335 -2.24 -10.18 0.29
N LEU A 336 -1.59 -10.74 -0.74
CA LEU A 336 -0.18 -10.54 -1.03
C LEU A 336 0.03 -9.91 -2.41
N GLN A 337 1.09 -9.10 -2.50
CA GLN A 337 1.53 -8.40 -3.68
C GLN A 337 3.04 -8.64 -3.94
N THR A 338 3.46 -8.34 -5.16
CA THR A 338 4.82 -8.45 -5.69
C THR A 338 5.22 -7.14 -6.38
N ALA A 339 6.53 -6.90 -6.49
CA ALA A 339 7.07 -5.74 -7.20
C ALA A 339 7.09 -5.93 -8.73
N ALA A 340 7.05 -7.17 -9.22
CA ALA A 340 7.21 -7.48 -10.63
C ALA A 340 5.84 -7.47 -11.37
N PRO A 341 5.70 -6.75 -12.49
CA PRO A 341 4.55 -6.89 -13.36
C PRO A 341 4.53 -8.28 -14.01
N ASP A 342 3.34 -8.80 -14.30
CA ASP A 342 3.16 -10.06 -15.03
C ASP A 342 3.97 -11.23 -14.43
N ALA A 343 4.02 -11.29 -13.10
CA ALA A 343 4.74 -12.31 -12.37
C ALA A 343 4.23 -13.72 -12.72
N GLY A 344 5.15 -14.59 -13.15
CA GLY A 344 4.86 -16.00 -13.43
C GLY A 344 4.67 -16.83 -12.16
N LEU A 345 4.40 -18.13 -12.33
CA LEU A 345 4.07 -19.03 -11.23
C LEU A 345 5.18 -19.16 -10.16
N SER A 346 6.45 -19.08 -10.57
CA SER A 346 7.61 -19.20 -9.68
C SER A 346 7.92 -17.95 -8.87
N ALA A 347 7.29 -16.81 -9.18
CA ALA A 347 7.53 -15.56 -8.46
C ALA A 347 6.77 -15.55 -7.14
N GLU A 348 7.47 -15.35 -6.03
CA GLU A 348 6.87 -15.33 -4.69
C GLU A 348 6.40 -13.92 -4.30
N PRO A 349 5.14 -13.74 -3.83
CA PRO A 349 4.66 -12.46 -3.35
C PRO A 349 4.90 -12.33 -1.84
N GLU A 350 5.54 -11.26 -1.40
CA GLU A 350 6.07 -11.16 -0.03
C GLU A 350 5.59 -9.92 0.74
N ALA A 351 4.85 -9.02 0.08
CA ALA A 351 4.31 -7.83 0.72
C ALA A 351 2.79 -7.95 0.88
N PHE A 352 2.23 -7.39 1.96
CA PHE A 352 0.78 -7.33 2.13
C PHE A 352 0.16 -6.26 1.23
N TRP A 353 -1.04 -6.54 0.73
CA TRP A 353 -1.91 -5.50 0.17
C TRP A 353 -2.47 -4.64 1.31
N THR A 354 -2.40 -3.32 1.17
CA THR A 354 -2.80 -2.37 2.23
C THR A 354 -3.71 -1.26 1.74
N LEU A 355 -4.23 -1.35 0.52
CA LEU A 355 -5.06 -0.32 -0.09
C LEU A 355 -6.56 -0.67 -0.08
N PRO A 356 -7.47 0.32 -0.28
CA PRO A 356 -8.91 0.09 -0.43
C PRO A 356 -9.29 -0.91 -1.54
N TYR A 357 -10.48 -1.50 -1.38
CA TYR A 357 -11.01 -2.58 -2.22
C TYR A 357 -12.04 -2.13 -3.28
N ASP A 358 -12.20 -0.83 -3.49
CA ASP A 358 -13.16 -0.20 -4.42
C ASP A 358 -12.47 0.59 -5.55
N ARG A 359 -11.14 0.41 -5.73
CA ARG A 359 -10.38 1.13 -6.75
C ARG A 359 -10.83 0.77 -8.16
N THR A 360 -10.78 1.75 -9.06
CA THR A 360 -11.23 1.61 -10.46
C THR A 360 -10.09 1.71 -11.47
N ASN A 361 -8.86 2.04 -11.02
CA ASN A 361 -7.70 2.19 -11.89
C ASN A 361 -6.49 1.41 -11.35
N ARG A 362 -5.53 1.15 -12.25
CA ARG A 362 -4.24 0.50 -11.96
C ARG A 362 -4.37 -0.90 -11.32
N SER A 363 -3.25 -1.52 -10.95
CA SER A 363 -3.25 -2.83 -10.29
C SER A 363 -4.00 -2.78 -8.96
N ARG A 364 -4.89 -3.74 -8.67
CA ARG A 364 -5.83 -3.66 -7.54
C ARG A 364 -6.53 -4.96 -7.17
N ILE A 365 -6.81 -5.12 -5.87
CA ILE A 365 -7.80 -6.09 -5.38
C ILE A 365 -9.13 -5.39 -5.24
N ASN A 366 -10.19 -5.98 -5.77
CA ASN A 366 -11.54 -5.48 -5.58
C ASN A 366 -12.38 -6.45 -4.75
N GLY A 367 -13.18 -5.91 -3.84
CA GLY A 367 -14.27 -6.65 -3.20
C GLY A 367 -15.50 -6.63 -4.09
N LEU A 368 -16.14 -7.79 -4.27
CA LEU A 368 -17.26 -8.00 -5.17
C LEU A 368 -18.56 -8.41 -4.43
N GLY A 369 -18.62 -8.17 -3.11
CA GLY A 369 -19.74 -8.62 -2.28
C GLY A 369 -19.83 -10.14 -2.29
N ASP A 370 -21.02 -10.67 -2.58
CA ASP A 370 -21.30 -12.12 -2.66
C ASP A 370 -20.52 -12.84 -3.78
N SER A 371 -19.84 -12.08 -4.65
CA SER A 371 -18.96 -12.61 -5.69
C SER A 371 -17.48 -12.70 -5.25
N GLY A 372 -17.22 -12.60 -3.94
CA GLY A 372 -15.89 -12.74 -3.35
C GLY A 372 -14.97 -11.56 -3.64
N PHE A 373 -13.74 -11.82 -4.03
CA PHE A 373 -12.75 -10.79 -4.37
C PHE A 373 -12.11 -11.07 -5.73
N ALA A 374 -11.61 -10.02 -6.39
CA ALA A 374 -10.94 -10.13 -7.68
C ALA A 374 -9.54 -9.53 -7.70
N PHE A 375 -8.69 -10.12 -8.52
CA PHE A 375 -7.37 -9.64 -8.86
C PHE A 375 -7.37 -9.04 -10.26
N LEU A 376 -6.85 -7.83 -10.40
CA LEU A 376 -6.52 -7.23 -11.68
C LEU A 376 -5.19 -6.50 -11.62
N ASN A 377 -4.18 -7.05 -12.30
CA ASN A 377 -2.94 -6.31 -12.59
C ASN A 377 -3.14 -5.37 -13.79
N THR A 378 -2.38 -4.28 -13.84
CA THR A 378 -2.30 -3.39 -15.01
C THR A 378 -0.83 -3.11 -15.35
N SER A 379 -0.55 -2.15 -16.23
CA SER A 379 0.82 -1.77 -16.54
C SER A 379 1.49 -0.99 -15.43
N ASP A 380 0.71 -0.39 -14.53
CA ASP A 380 1.19 0.45 -13.46
C ASP A 380 0.70 -0.05 -12.09
N PRO A 381 1.56 -0.04 -11.07
CA PRO A 381 1.15 -0.22 -9.69
C PRO A 381 0.49 1.08 -9.16
N GLN A 382 -0.05 1.00 -7.95
CA GLN A 382 -0.69 2.15 -7.32
C GLN A 382 0.37 3.18 -6.87
N PRO A 383 0.15 4.50 -7.09
CA PRO A 383 1.15 5.52 -6.81
C PRO A 383 1.31 5.80 -5.31
N ASP A 384 0.30 5.46 -4.51
CA ASP A 384 0.20 5.69 -3.08
C ASP A 384 0.57 4.45 -2.24
N GLY A 385 1.41 3.58 -2.82
CA GLY A 385 1.74 2.27 -2.27
C GLY A 385 0.85 1.19 -2.85
N GLY A 386 1.30 -0.07 -2.88
CA GLY A 386 0.58 -1.17 -3.51
C GLY A 386 1.19 -1.60 -4.86
N GLY A 387 1.72 -2.81 -4.91
CA GLY A 387 2.40 -3.37 -6.08
C GLY A 387 1.45 -4.09 -7.05
N TYR A 388 1.97 -5.14 -7.66
CA TYR A 388 1.19 -6.08 -8.47
C TYR A 388 0.68 -7.22 -7.60
N LEU A 389 -0.49 -7.73 -7.91
CA LEU A 389 -1.19 -8.74 -7.14
C LEU A 389 -0.52 -10.09 -7.31
N GLY A 390 -0.41 -10.83 -6.21
CA GLY A 390 0.32 -12.09 -6.18
C GLY A 390 -0.45 -13.26 -5.61
N ALA A 391 -1.23 -13.08 -4.54
CA ALA A 391 -1.98 -14.18 -3.93
C ALA A 391 -3.03 -13.72 -2.90
N ALA A 392 -3.96 -14.64 -2.58
CA ALA A 392 -4.68 -14.66 -1.31
C ALA A 392 -4.24 -15.90 -0.51
N VAL A 393 -3.98 -15.75 0.78
CA VAL A 393 -3.49 -16.83 1.67
C VAL A 393 -4.43 -16.99 2.84
N LEU A 394 -4.85 -18.22 3.13
CA LEU A 394 -5.63 -18.63 4.29
C LEU A 394 -4.74 -19.42 5.25
N GLY A 395 -4.82 -19.12 6.54
CA GLY A 395 -4.16 -19.87 7.61
C GLY A 395 -5.15 -20.82 8.27
N LEU A 396 -4.71 -22.05 8.50
CA LEU A 396 -5.50 -23.11 9.11
C LEU A 396 -4.72 -23.78 10.25
N LYS A 397 -5.42 -24.22 11.27
CA LYS A 397 -4.95 -25.17 12.27
C LYS A 397 -5.77 -26.44 12.11
N THR A 398 -5.08 -27.56 11.96
CA THR A 398 -5.65 -28.86 11.60
C THR A 398 -5.35 -29.93 12.64
N ILE A 399 -4.91 -29.55 13.84
CA ILE A 399 -4.73 -30.45 14.99
C ILE A 399 -6.04 -31.21 15.23
N ASP A 400 -5.95 -32.53 15.41
CA ASP A 400 -7.08 -33.44 15.58
C ASP A 400 -8.05 -33.49 14.38
N VAL A 401 -7.64 -32.97 13.22
CA VAL A 401 -8.41 -32.98 11.98
C VAL A 401 -7.70 -33.81 10.91
N GLN A 402 -8.47 -34.66 10.22
CA GLN A 402 -8.01 -35.48 9.09
C GLN A 402 -9.03 -35.41 7.95
N ASN A 403 -8.63 -35.88 6.76
CA ASN A 403 -9.48 -35.91 5.56
C ASN A 403 -10.06 -34.53 5.23
N ILE A 404 -9.18 -33.56 5.05
CA ILE A 404 -9.58 -32.17 4.82
C ILE A 404 -9.86 -31.97 3.33
N PHE A 405 -11.01 -31.36 3.02
CA PHE A 405 -11.42 -31.04 1.67
C PHE A 405 -11.51 -29.53 1.49
N VAL A 406 -11.16 -29.08 0.30
CA VAL A 406 -11.32 -27.68 -0.11
C VAL A 406 -12.12 -27.58 -1.40
N SER A 407 -13.04 -26.63 -1.46
CA SER A 407 -13.67 -26.18 -2.69
C SER A 407 -13.66 -24.67 -2.76
N TRP A 408 -13.64 -24.12 -3.97
CA TRP A 408 -13.75 -22.69 -4.21
C TRP A 408 -14.30 -22.46 -5.61
N ARG A 409 -14.74 -21.24 -5.90
CA ARG A 409 -15.21 -20.86 -7.22
C ARG A 409 -14.27 -19.84 -7.82
N GLY A 410 -13.79 -20.15 -9.03
CA GLY A 410 -12.98 -19.28 -9.85
C GLY A 410 -13.83 -18.63 -10.94
N GLY A 411 -13.54 -17.39 -11.31
CA GLY A 411 -14.28 -16.73 -12.38
C GLY A 411 -13.48 -15.68 -13.15
N THR A 412 -13.93 -15.38 -14.37
CA THR A 412 -13.40 -14.31 -15.21
C THR A 412 -14.37 -13.14 -15.17
N VAL A 413 -14.01 -12.08 -14.45
CA VAL A 413 -14.82 -10.85 -14.36
C VAL A 413 -14.67 -10.03 -15.63
N MET A 414 -13.44 -9.86 -16.10
CA MET A 414 -13.13 -9.21 -17.37
C MET A 414 -12.18 -10.07 -18.18
N THR A 415 -12.55 -10.29 -19.45
CA THR A 415 -11.75 -11.01 -20.42
C THR A 415 -10.77 -10.04 -21.09
N ASN A 416 -9.51 -10.42 -21.25
CA ASN A 416 -8.51 -9.64 -22.00
C ASN A 416 -7.45 -10.53 -22.65
N GLU A 417 -6.56 -9.94 -23.47
CA GLU A 417 -5.56 -10.65 -24.30
C GLU A 417 -4.55 -11.45 -23.49
N ARG A 418 -4.12 -10.93 -22.33
CA ARG A 418 -3.18 -11.65 -21.46
C ARG A 418 -3.90 -12.68 -20.60
N ILE A 419 -3.44 -13.92 -20.69
CA ILE A 419 -3.98 -15.06 -19.98
C ILE A 419 -3.33 -15.14 -18.62
N TYR A 420 -4.18 -15.07 -17.60
CA TYR A 420 -3.82 -15.28 -16.20
C TYR A 420 -4.51 -16.53 -15.69
N ALA A 421 -3.97 -17.08 -14.60
CA ALA A 421 -4.57 -18.19 -13.89
C ALA A 421 -4.51 -17.98 -12.37
N ILE A 422 -5.39 -18.69 -11.66
CA ILE A 422 -5.39 -18.80 -10.21
C ILE A 422 -5.18 -20.26 -9.85
N ARG A 423 -4.03 -20.58 -9.26
CA ARG A 423 -3.69 -21.93 -8.79
C ARG A 423 -3.87 -22.07 -7.29
N LEU A 424 -4.50 -23.15 -6.86
CA LEU A 424 -4.54 -23.53 -5.46
C LEU A 424 -3.24 -24.26 -5.07
N GLN A 425 -2.60 -23.75 -4.02
CA GLN A 425 -1.38 -24.29 -3.44
C GLN A 425 -1.54 -24.45 -1.94
N TYR A 426 -0.68 -25.26 -1.33
CA TYR A 426 -0.64 -25.45 0.12
C TYR A 426 0.81 -25.51 0.63
N ARG A 427 0.97 -25.30 1.93
CA ARG A 427 2.19 -25.63 2.68
C ARG A 427 1.88 -25.90 4.16
N VAL A 428 2.71 -26.72 4.80
CA VAL A 428 2.72 -26.89 6.25
C VAL A 428 3.71 -25.91 6.86
N GLY A 429 3.33 -25.19 7.92
CA GLY A 429 4.16 -24.17 8.54
C GLY A 429 4.30 -22.87 7.73
N VAL A 430 5.20 -21.98 8.16
CA VAL A 430 5.42 -20.64 7.56
C VAL A 430 6.65 -20.55 6.66
N THR A 431 7.57 -21.52 6.74
CA THR A 431 8.86 -21.51 6.03
C THR A 431 8.93 -22.47 4.85
N ASN A 432 8.06 -23.49 4.80
CA ASN A 432 8.08 -24.47 3.73
C ASN A 432 7.66 -23.85 2.39
N SER A 433 8.17 -24.42 1.30
CA SER A 433 7.77 -24.06 -0.06
C SER A 433 6.32 -24.46 -0.33
N PHE A 434 5.61 -23.67 -1.12
CA PHE A 434 4.26 -24.00 -1.56
C PHE A 434 4.28 -25.12 -2.61
N ALA A 435 3.45 -26.13 -2.40
CA ALA A 435 3.17 -27.20 -3.37
C ALA A 435 1.80 -27.00 -4.01
N ALA A 436 1.60 -27.49 -5.24
CA ALA A 436 0.29 -27.46 -5.88
C ALA A 436 -0.67 -28.44 -5.19
N VAL A 437 -1.93 -28.03 -5.01
CA VAL A 437 -3.01 -28.98 -4.69
C VAL A 437 -3.40 -29.67 -5.99
N LEU A 438 -3.45 -31.00 -5.98
CA LEU A 438 -3.74 -31.82 -7.15
C LEU A 438 -5.15 -32.43 -7.05
N ASP A 439 -5.84 -32.54 -8.18
CA ASP A 439 -7.13 -33.23 -8.28
C ASP A 439 -6.97 -34.77 -8.32
N ALA A 440 -8.09 -35.49 -8.46
CA ALA A 440 -8.10 -36.96 -8.51
C ALA A 440 -7.30 -37.55 -9.71
N ASN A 441 -7.00 -36.75 -10.73
CA ASN A 441 -6.21 -37.14 -11.89
C ASN A 441 -4.73 -36.71 -11.77
N GLY A 442 -4.34 -36.11 -10.64
CA GLY A 442 -3.00 -35.58 -10.43
C GLY A 442 -2.74 -34.23 -11.12
N ALA A 443 -3.78 -33.56 -11.65
CA ALA A 443 -3.64 -32.25 -12.28
C ALA A 443 -3.75 -31.12 -11.23
N PRO A 444 -3.01 -30.02 -11.37
CA PRO A 444 -3.14 -28.87 -10.47
C PRO A 444 -4.56 -28.29 -10.47
N VAL A 445 -5.09 -28.02 -9.28
CA VAL A 445 -6.40 -27.37 -9.13
C VAL A 445 -6.26 -25.88 -9.46
N GLU A 446 -6.76 -25.50 -10.63
CA GLU A 446 -6.49 -24.20 -11.24
C GLU A 446 -7.67 -23.67 -12.06
N TYR A 447 -7.95 -22.38 -11.90
CA TYR A 447 -8.84 -21.64 -12.78
C TYR A 447 -8.01 -20.80 -13.75
N VAL A 448 -8.10 -21.11 -15.04
CA VAL A 448 -7.49 -20.31 -16.11
C VAL A 448 -8.54 -19.34 -16.66
N ARG A 449 -8.14 -18.12 -17.02
CA ARG A 449 -9.00 -17.13 -17.70
C ARG A 449 -9.82 -17.80 -18.81
N ASN A 450 -11.13 -17.65 -18.74
CA ASN A 450 -12.04 -18.10 -19.78
C ASN A 450 -12.30 -16.97 -20.81
N PRO A 451 -12.45 -17.26 -22.11
CA PRO A 451 -12.80 -16.25 -23.10
C PRO A 451 -14.14 -15.55 -22.84
N VAL A 452 -15.08 -16.21 -22.17
CA VAL A 452 -16.41 -15.68 -21.85
C VAL A 452 -16.36 -14.82 -20.58
N VAL A 453 -16.73 -13.55 -20.71
CA VAL A 453 -16.93 -12.62 -19.58
C VAL A 453 -18.01 -13.15 -18.65
N GLY A 454 -17.75 -13.14 -17.35
CA GLY A 454 -18.68 -13.64 -16.32
C GLY A 454 -18.66 -15.16 -16.16
N HIS A 455 -17.88 -15.91 -16.96
CA HIS A 455 -17.71 -17.34 -16.75
C HIS A 455 -17.17 -17.62 -15.35
N SER A 456 -17.68 -18.68 -14.72
CA SER A 456 -17.19 -19.15 -13.44
C SER A 456 -17.34 -20.67 -13.33
N GLN A 457 -16.49 -21.28 -12.52
CA GLN A 457 -16.44 -22.71 -12.31
C GLN A 457 -16.19 -23.00 -10.84
N THR A 458 -16.89 -23.99 -10.28
CA THR A 458 -16.56 -24.53 -8.96
C THR A 458 -15.44 -25.56 -9.11
N LEU A 459 -14.36 -25.39 -8.35
CA LEU A 459 -13.22 -26.30 -8.26
C LEU A 459 -13.28 -27.04 -6.93
N GLY A 460 -13.26 -28.37 -6.98
CA GLY A 460 -13.40 -29.25 -5.82
C GLY A 460 -14.84 -29.76 -5.59
N PRO A 461 -15.11 -30.41 -4.44
CA PRO A 461 -14.19 -30.62 -3.33
C PRO A 461 -13.00 -31.52 -3.71
N VAL A 462 -11.80 -31.05 -3.42
CA VAL A 462 -10.55 -31.81 -3.57
C VAL A 462 -10.01 -32.15 -2.19
N GLN A 463 -9.57 -33.38 -1.99
CA GLN A 463 -8.92 -33.78 -0.75
C GLN A 463 -7.52 -33.16 -0.71
N LEU A 464 -7.21 -32.44 0.36
CA LEU A 464 -5.87 -31.94 0.59
C LEU A 464 -4.91 -33.10 0.91
N PRO A 465 -3.62 -32.97 0.58
CA PRO A 465 -2.62 -34.01 0.85
C PRO A 465 -2.52 -34.35 2.34
N VAL A 466 -2.30 -35.63 2.67
CA VAL A 466 -2.36 -36.14 4.06
C VAL A 466 -1.42 -35.43 5.03
N GLU A 467 -0.33 -34.82 4.53
CA GLU A 467 0.61 -34.03 5.32
C GLU A 467 0.00 -32.77 5.96
N VAL A 468 -1.13 -32.27 5.44
CA VAL A 468 -1.85 -31.15 6.06
C VAL A 468 -2.67 -31.57 7.27
N ASN A 469 -2.89 -32.87 7.48
CA ASN A 469 -3.64 -33.37 8.63
C ASN A 469 -2.83 -33.24 9.93
N ASN A 470 -3.51 -32.97 11.03
CA ASN A 470 -2.91 -32.89 12.37
C ASN A 470 -1.72 -31.90 12.48
N GLN A 471 -1.82 -30.74 11.84
CA GLN A 471 -0.78 -29.71 11.86
C GLN A 471 -1.20 -28.51 12.71
N SER A 472 -0.24 -27.95 13.43
CA SER A 472 -0.45 -26.72 14.20
C SER A 472 -0.68 -25.50 13.31
N TYR A 473 -0.14 -25.52 12.07
CA TYR A 473 -0.33 -24.47 11.09
C TYR A 473 -0.17 -24.97 9.65
N VAL A 474 -1.16 -24.66 8.81
CA VAL A 474 -1.19 -24.93 7.37
C VAL A 474 -1.59 -23.64 6.65
N GLN A 475 -1.04 -23.41 5.47
CA GLN A 475 -1.53 -22.35 4.59
C GLN A 475 -2.10 -22.94 3.30
N LEU A 476 -3.25 -22.42 2.90
CA LEU A 476 -3.76 -22.54 1.54
C LEU A 476 -3.58 -21.22 0.83
N ARG A 477 -3.22 -21.26 -0.45
CA ARG A 477 -2.96 -20.07 -1.24
C ARG A 477 -3.60 -20.16 -2.61
N TRP A 478 -4.34 -19.11 -2.99
CA TRP A 478 -4.81 -18.85 -4.35
C TRP A 478 -3.80 -17.92 -5.02
N LYS A 479 -2.88 -18.51 -5.78
CA LYS A 479 -1.80 -17.80 -6.46
C LYS A 479 -2.30 -17.25 -7.80
N TYR A 480 -2.39 -15.92 -7.92
CA TYR A 480 -2.69 -15.25 -9.18
C TYR A 480 -1.39 -14.99 -9.95
N TYR A 481 -1.30 -15.47 -11.19
CA TYR A 481 -0.08 -15.38 -11.96
C TYR A 481 -0.34 -15.25 -13.47
N TYR A 482 0.61 -14.64 -14.17
CA TYR A 482 0.60 -14.52 -15.61
C TYR A 482 1.03 -15.85 -16.24
N LEU A 483 0.21 -16.34 -17.18
CA LEU A 483 0.45 -17.60 -17.88
C LEU A 483 1.09 -17.36 -19.26
N THR A 484 0.45 -16.55 -20.11
CA THR A 484 0.93 -16.27 -21.48
C THR A 484 0.20 -15.07 -22.12
N GLY A 485 0.72 -14.56 -23.25
CA GLY A 485 0.20 -13.41 -24.01
C GLY A 485 1.11 -12.18 -24.02
N ALA A 486 1.61 -11.77 -25.20
CA ALA A 486 2.67 -10.78 -25.32
C ALA A 486 2.25 -9.33 -25.02
N SER A 487 1.04 -8.92 -25.42
CA SER A 487 0.56 -7.53 -25.33
C SER A 487 -0.90 -7.44 -24.90
N GLY A 488 -1.35 -6.25 -24.51
CA GLY A 488 -2.75 -5.97 -24.22
C GLY A 488 -3.10 -5.90 -22.73
N SER A 489 -4.39 -5.63 -22.50
CA SER A 489 -4.98 -5.57 -21.16
C SER A 489 -4.89 -6.93 -20.46
N ARG A 490 -4.97 -6.93 -19.13
CA ARG A 490 -4.84 -8.13 -18.28
C ARG A 490 -6.22 -8.58 -17.81
N ALA A 491 -6.43 -9.90 -17.72
CA ALA A 491 -7.71 -10.43 -17.30
C ALA A 491 -7.95 -10.23 -15.80
N GLU A 492 -9.16 -9.83 -15.45
CA GLU A 492 -9.59 -9.77 -14.05
C GLU A 492 -10.20 -11.10 -13.65
N LEU A 493 -9.61 -11.74 -12.65
CA LEU A 493 -10.03 -13.05 -12.16
C LEU A 493 -10.47 -12.97 -10.71
N ARG A 494 -11.55 -13.67 -10.37
CA ARG A 494 -12.14 -13.68 -9.03
C ARG A 494 -12.02 -15.03 -8.33
N VAL A 495 -12.05 -14.98 -7.01
CA VAL A 495 -12.18 -16.12 -6.09
C VAL A 495 -13.38 -15.86 -5.19
N ASP A 496 -14.31 -16.81 -5.14
CA ASP A 496 -15.49 -16.81 -4.26
C ASP A 496 -15.78 -18.21 -3.69
N ASP A 497 -16.75 -18.30 -2.79
CA ASP A 497 -17.27 -19.56 -2.23
C ASP A 497 -16.18 -20.52 -1.71
N ILE A 498 -15.17 -20.00 -1.00
CA ILE A 498 -14.14 -20.86 -0.38
C ILE A 498 -14.78 -21.64 0.76
N LEU A 499 -14.66 -22.96 0.72
CA LEU A 499 -15.06 -23.87 1.78
C LEU A 499 -13.89 -24.80 2.08
N VAL A 500 -13.48 -24.88 3.34
CA VAL A 500 -12.55 -25.89 3.84
C VAL A 500 -13.22 -26.65 4.97
N SER A 501 -13.32 -27.97 4.83
CA SER A 501 -14.08 -28.83 5.76
C SER A 501 -13.34 -30.11 6.09
N ALA A 502 -13.65 -30.69 7.24
CA ALA A 502 -13.11 -31.97 7.69
C ALA A 502 -14.08 -33.12 7.43
N GLY A 503 -13.58 -34.23 6.91
CA GLY A 503 -14.37 -35.43 6.62
C GLY A 503 -15.04 -35.40 5.24
N VAL A 504 -15.53 -36.56 4.79
CA VAL A 504 -16.32 -36.66 3.56
C VAL A 504 -17.59 -35.83 3.76
N PRO A 505 -18.03 -34.98 2.80
CA PRO A 505 -19.30 -34.27 2.89
C PRO A 505 -20.41 -35.25 3.23
N ALA A 506 -20.91 -35.21 4.46
CA ALA A 506 -21.93 -36.12 4.94
C ALA A 506 -23.31 -35.53 4.66
N PHE A 507 -24.25 -36.37 4.24
CA PHE A 507 -25.66 -36.02 4.30
C PHE A 507 -26.03 -35.90 5.78
N THR A 508 -26.25 -34.66 6.23
CA THR A 508 -26.54 -34.36 7.64
C THR A 508 -28.03 -34.46 7.95
N HIS A 509 -28.88 -34.38 6.93
CA HIS A 509 -30.32 -34.51 7.05
C HIS A 509 -30.92 -35.03 5.74
N ALA A 510 -31.90 -35.94 5.83
CA ALA A 510 -32.70 -36.42 4.71
C ALA A 510 -34.19 -36.34 5.10
N GLN A 511 -34.95 -35.49 4.42
CA GLN A 511 -36.39 -35.32 4.65
C GLN A 511 -37.19 -35.78 3.42
N PRO A 512 -38.06 -36.79 3.55
CA PRO A 512 -39.01 -37.15 2.50
C PRO A 512 -40.14 -36.10 2.41
N TRP A 513 -40.56 -35.79 1.19
CA TRP A 513 -41.68 -34.87 0.90
C TRP A 513 -42.88 -35.62 0.30
N ALA A 514 -44.06 -35.03 0.44
CA ALA A 514 -45.34 -35.62 0.01
C ALA A 514 -45.42 -35.90 -1.50
N ASP A 515 -44.58 -35.24 -2.31
CA ASP A 515 -44.47 -35.45 -3.76
C ASP A 515 -43.51 -36.59 -4.16
N GLY A 516 -43.03 -37.38 -3.19
CA GLY A 516 -42.13 -38.51 -3.43
C GLY A 516 -40.66 -38.14 -3.65
N SER A 517 -40.31 -36.85 -3.49
CA SER A 517 -38.93 -36.39 -3.51
C SER A 517 -38.26 -36.48 -2.14
N VAL A 518 -36.93 -36.58 -2.13
CA VAL A 518 -36.13 -36.54 -0.90
C VAL A 518 -35.23 -35.30 -0.94
N GLN A 519 -35.26 -34.52 0.13
CA GLN A 519 -34.43 -33.34 0.32
C GLN A 519 -33.23 -33.69 1.18
N PHE A 520 -32.03 -33.37 0.71
CA PHE A 520 -30.78 -33.62 1.42
C PHE A 520 -30.11 -32.32 1.85
N GLN A 521 -29.58 -32.32 3.07
CA GLN A 521 -28.68 -31.29 3.58
C GLN A 521 -27.24 -31.82 3.64
N ILE A 522 -26.28 -31.08 3.10
CA ILE A 522 -24.86 -31.44 3.09
C ILE A 522 -24.16 -30.67 4.22
N SER A 523 -23.25 -31.31 4.97
CA SER A 523 -22.45 -30.60 5.99
C SER A 523 -21.77 -29.35 5.40
N GLY A 524 -21.76 -28.26 6.14
CA GLY A 524 -21.10 -27.00 5.74
C GLY A 524 -21.91 -26.07 4.82
N ARG A 525 -23.06 -26.50 4.26
CA ARG A 525 -23.94 -25.61 3.46
C ARG A 525 -25.26 -25.34 4.20
N ARG A 526 -25.37 -24.19 4.87
CA ARG A 526 -26.60 -23.81 5.60
C ARG A 526 -27.80 -23.48 4.69
N GLU A 527 -27.60 -23.21 3.39
CA GLU A 527 -28.66 -22.62 2.55
C GLU A 527 -28.90 -23.27 1.18
N ARG A 528 -28.30 -24.43 0.87
CA ARG A 528 -28.56 -25.15 -0.39
C ARG A 528 -28.99 -26.58 -0.14
N PHE A 529 -30.24 -26.87 -0.47
CA PHE A 529 -30.81 -28.20 -0.41
C PHE A 529 -30.77 -28.86 -1.79
N VAL A 530 -30.41 -30.14 -1.84
CA VAL A 530 -30.53 -30.94 -3.07
C VAL A 530 -31.82 -31.74 -2.98
N ARG A 531 -32.72 -31.58 -3.95
CA ARG A 531 -34.00 -32.31 -4.01
C ARG A 531 -33.97 -33.30 -5.16
N ILE A 532 -34.10 -34.59 -4.84
CA ILE A 532 -34.08 -35.69 -5.81
C ILE A 532 -35.51 -36.20 -6.03
N TYR A 533 -35.93 -36.29 -7.30
CA TYR A 533 -37.22 -36.87 -7.70
C TYR A 533 -37.03 -38.30 -8.21
N PHE A 534 -37.89 -39.23 -7.76
CA PHE A 534 -37.92 -40.60 -8.27
C PHE A 534 -39.12 -40.77 -9.21
N ASN A 535 -38.88 -40.85 -10.52
CA ASN A 535 -39.96 -41.02 -11.50
C ASN A 535 -40.23 -42.52 -11.73
N GLN A 536 -41.41 -43.02 -11.32
CA GLN A 536 -41.90 -44.33 -11.75
C GLN A 536 -42.81 -44.18 -12.96
N GLN A 537 -42.30 -44.32 -14.18
CA GLN A 537 -43.18 -44.48 -15.35
C GLN A 537 -43.48 -45.96 -15.60
N ARG A 538 -44.75 -46.35 -15.38
CA ARG A 538 -45.34 -47.60 -15.84
C ARG A 538 -45.73 -47.46 -17.32
N TRP A 539 -45.28 -48.40 -18.15
CA TRP A 539 -45.66 -48.49 -19.56
C TRP A 539 -47.02 -49.18 -19.72
N PHE A 540 -47.97 -48.55 -20.41
CA PHE A 540 -49.16 -49.21 -20.95
C PHE A 540 -48.98 -49.45 -22.45
N HIS A 541 -49.20 -50.69 -22.88
CA HIS A 541 -49.34 -51.11 -24.28
C HIS A 541 -50.63 -50.54 -24.90
N CYS A 542 -50.59 -50.12 -26.17
CA CYS A 542 -51.74 -50.12 -27.09
C CYS A 542 -51.26 -50.01 -28.57
N PRO A 543 -52.04 -50.48 -29.56
CA PRO A 543 -51.57 -51.22 -30.74
C PRO A 543 -51.54 -50.43 -32.06
N LEU A 544 -51.10 -51.13 -33.11
CA LEU A 544 -50.79 -50.73 -34.49
C LEU A 544 -51.86 -49.96 -35.31
N LEU A 545 -51.41 -48.88 -35.98
CA LEU A 545 -51.68 -48.36 -37.37
C LEU A 545 -53.08 -47.83 -37.77
N PRO A 546 -53.25 -47.00 -38.86
CA PRO A 546 -52.32 -46.59 -39.93
C PRO A 546 -52.27 -45.07 -40.31
N ARG A 547 -51.41 -44.77 -41.31
CA ARG A 547 -50.98 -43.48 -41.91
C ARG A 547 -52.07 -42.51 -42.42
N ALA A 548 -51.75 -41.20 -42.43
CA ALA A 548 -52.04 -40.24 -43.51
C ALA A 548 -51.16 -38.95 -43.41
N ASP A 549 -50.91 -38.32 -44.55
CA ASP A 549 -49.87 -37.31 -44.85
C ASP A 549 -50.16 -35.85 -44.42
N ALA A 550 -49.09 -35.03 -44.53
CA ALA A 550 -49.02 -33.60 -44.88
C ALA A 550 -48.75 -32.51 -43.80
N VAL A 551 -47.56 -31.88 -43.97
CA VAL A 551 -47.18 -30.45 -43.90
C VAL A 551 -47.74 -29.55 -42.78
N GLY A 552 -46.83 -28.94 -41.99
CA GLY A 552 -47.09 -27.68 -41.28
C GLY A 552 -46.23 -27.47 -40.03
N ALA A 553 -45.39 -26.44 -40.04
CA ALA A 553 -44.48 -26.06 -38.95
C ALA A 553 -45.18 -25.70 -37.62
N ARG A 554 -44.52 -25.99 -36.49
CA ARG A 554 -44.49 -25.14 -35.26
C ARG A 554 -43.46 -25.64 -34.23
N THR A 555 -42.50 -24.77 -33.94
CA THR A 555 -41.87 -24.47 -32.63
C THR A 555 -41.65 -25.63 -31.63
N ALA A 556 -40.40 -26.07 -31.49
CA ALA A 556 -39.90 -26.76 -30.30
C ALA A 556 -38.92 -25.84 -29.56
N CYS A 557 -39.21 -25.56 -28.29
CA CYS A 557 -38.26 -24.95 -27.34
C CYS A 557 -37.09 -25.92 -27.06
N PRO A 558 -35.86 -25.43 -26.80
CA PRO A 558 -34.76 -26.27 -26.37
C PRO A 558 -34.95 -26.70 -24.90
N PRO A 559 -34.34 -27.81 -24.45
CA PRO A 559 -34.49 -28.31 -23.09
C PRO A 559 -33.78 -27.40 -22.07
N ALA A 560 -34.37 -27.29 -20.89
CA ALA A 560 -33.78 -26.61 -19.74
C ALA A 560 -32.58 -27.41 -19.20
N ASP A 561 -31.49 -26.69 -18.93
CA ASP A 561 -30.24 -27.20 -18.38
C ASP A 561 -30.48 -27.91 -17.04
N GLY A 562 -30.22 -29.22 -17.03
CA GLY A 562 -30.17 -30.06 -15.85
C GLY A 562 -29.48 -31.37 -16.21
N GLY A 563 -28.25 -31.56 -15.74
CA GLY A 563 -27.50 -32.79 -16.01
C GLY A 563 -28.22 -34.00 -15.42
N SER A 564 -28.59 -34.97 -16.26
CA SER A 564 -29.05 -36.28 -15.81
C SER A 564 -27.86 -37.25 -15.82
N ILE A 565 -27.70 -38.00 -14.72
CA ILE A 565 -26.79 -39.13 -14.67
C ILE A 565 -27.66 -40.39 -14.70
N THR A 566 -27.40 -41.25 -15.68
CA THR A 566 -28.07 -42.56 -15.80
C THR A 566 -27.08 -43.64 -15.47
N ALA A 567 -27.34 -44.43 -14.42
CA ALA A 567 -26.66 -45.69 -14.17
C ALA A 567 -27.65 -46.85 -14.43
N ARG A 568 -27.18 -47.93 -15.04
CA ARG A 568 -27.96 -49.17 -15.23
C ARG A 568 -27.33 -50.30 -14.43
N GLU A 569 -28.12 -50.91 -13.56
CA GLU A 569 -27.85 -52.22 -12.98
C GLU A 569 -29.16 -53.02 -12.99
N GLY A 570 -29.27 -54.03 -13.87
CA GLY A 570 -30.49 -54.83 -14.04
C GLY A 570 -31.73 -54.08 -14.57
N ASN A 571 -32.92 -54.50 -14.12
CA ASN A 571 -34.24 -54.00 -14.57
C ASN A 571 -34.71 -52.69 -13.90
N LEU A 572 -33.86 -52.05 -13.10
CA LEU A 572 -34.17 -50.77 -12.44
C LEU A 572 -33.43 -49.64 -13.16
N ARG A 573 -34.18 -48.63 -13.58
CA ARG A 573 -33.65 -47.38 -14.14
C ARG A 573 -33.88 -46.27 -13.12
N LEU A 574 -32.80 -45.66 -12.65
CA LEU A 574 -32.83 -44.52 -11.73
C LEU A 574 -32.51 -43.26 -12.54
N GLU A 575 -33.47 -42.34 -12.62
CA GLU A 575 -33.25 -41.00 -13.20
C GLU A 575 -33.18 -39.99 -12.06
N VAL A 576 -32.03 -39.37 -11.88
CA VAL A 576 -31.82 -38.28 -10.91
C VAL A 576 -31.86 -36.96 -11.65
N THR A 577 -32.84 -36.12 -11.34
CA THR A 577 -32.92 -34.73 -11.83
C THR A 577 -32.57 -33.78 -10.69
N VAL A 578 -31.43 -33.09 -10.80
CA VAL A 578 -31.03 -32.05 -9.85
C VAL A 578 -31.64 -30.72 -10.28
N LYS A 579 -32.46 -30.11 -9.44
CA LYS A 579 -32.93 -28.73 -9.62
C LYS A 579 -32.36 -27.86 -8.51
N ASP A 580 -31.49 -26.93 -8.88
CA ASP A 580 -31.17 -25.78 -8.03
C ASP A 580 -32.40 -24.84 -8.03
N SER A 581 -32.90 -24.45 -6.87
CA SER A 581 -33.95 -23.42 -6.79
C SER A 581 -33.61 -22.40 -5.71
N PRO A 582 -33.63 -21.10 -6.02
CA PRO A 582 -33.60 -20.05 -5.00
C PRO A 582 -35.01 -19.89 -4.44
N TRP A 583 -35.29 -20.48 -3.28
CA TRP A 583 -36.51 -20.20 -2.53
C TRP A 583 -36.15 -19.50 -1.22
N SER A 584 -36.57 -18.25 -1.09
CA SER A 584 -36.69 -17.58 0.20
C SER A 584 -37.89 -18.15 0.94
N MET A 585 -37.72 -18.51 2.21
CA MET A 585 -38.85 -18.85 3.07
C MET A 585 -39.67 -17.59 3.36
N PRO A 586 -41.02 -17.63 3.30
CA PRO A 586 -41.83 -16.69 4.06
C PRO A 586 -41.67 -16.99 5.55
N ARG A 587 -41.63 -15.93 6.36
CA ARG A 587 -41.40 -15.96 7.82
C ARG A 587 -42.34 -16.90 8.58
#